data_AF-A0A1T5ATX8-F1
#
_entry.id   AF-A0A1T5ATX8-F1
#
_cell.length_a   1.000
_cell.length_b   1.000
_cell.length_c   1.000
_cell.angle_alpha   90.00
_cell.angle_beta   90.00
_cell.angle_gamma   90.00
#
_symmetry.space_group_name_H-M   'P 1'
#
loop_
_entity.id
_entity.type
_entity.pdbx_description
1 polymer ?
#
loop_
_entity_poly.entity_id
_entity_poly.type
_entity_poly.pdbx_seq_one_letter_code
_entity_poly.pdbx_strand_id
1 'polypeptide(L)'
;MPNGSASAAQDTISTNVIQTDAAINPGNSGAPLVNAKGEIIGVNVAIASAGTTSSSSAQAGNIGVGFSIPVNDAKRVAQEIIAAGTATHGQLGVSVRDNASAASSEFAAGAEVFSVTPGSAADKSG
;
A
#
# COMPACT_ATOMS: atom_id res chain seq x y z
N MET A 1 11.93 13.07 -36.27
CA MET A 1 11.54 12.20 -35.15
C MET A 1 11.97 12.85 -33.85
N PRO A 2 11.08 13.05 -32.87
CA PRO A 2 11.45 13.12 -31.46
C PRO A 2 10.98 11.84 -30.77
N ASN A 3 11.95 11.04 -30.31
CA ASN A 3 11.74 9.86 -29.48
C ASN A 3 11.49 10.33 -28.04
N GLY A 4 10.23 10.60 -27.71
CA GLY A 4 9.81 10.86 -26.33
C GLY A 4 9.71 9.53 -25.61
N SER A 5 10.75 9.14 -24.87
CA SER A 5 10.69 8.02 -23.94
C SER A 5 9.61 8.33 -22.90
N ALA A 6 8.40 7.80 -23.13
CA ALA A 6 7.37 7.75 -22.11
C ALA A 6 7.93 6.94 -20.95
N SER A 7 8.32 7.64 -19.88
CA SER A 7 8.49 7.02 -18.57
C SER A 7 7.16 6.32 -18.30
N ALA A 8 7.17 4.99 -18.33
CA ALA A 8 6.03 4.20 -17.92
C ALA A 8 5.68 4.68 -16.51
N ALA A 9 4.52 5.32 -16.36
CA ALA A 9 3.99 5.66 -15.05
C ALA A 9 3.94 4.35 -14.27
N GLN A 10 4.88 4.17 -13.35
CA GLN A 10 4.88 3.01 -12.47
C GLN A 10 3.65 3.18 -11.60
N ASP A 11 2.68 2.30 -11.78
CA ASP A 11 1.45 2.30 -11.01
C ASP A 11 1.83 2.01 -9.55
N THR A 12 1.98 3.07 -8.77
CA THR A 12 2.50 2.99 -7.41
C THR A 12 1.33 2.73 -6.49
N ILE A 13 1.17 1.47 -6.10
CA ILE A 13 0.12 1.06 -5.16
C ILE A 13 0.58 1.43 -3.75
N SER A 14 0.01 2.52 -3.23
CA SER A 14 0.23 2.97 -1.86
C SER A 14 -0.81 2.33 -0.94
N THR A 15 -0.37 1.39 -0.11
CA THR A 15 -1.23 0.71 0.87
C THR A 15 -0.93 1.20 2.28
N ASN A 16 -1.97 1.43 3.08
CA ASN A 16 -1.83 1.74 4.49
C ASN A 16 -1.30 0.53 5.26
N VAL A 17 -0.23 0.71 6.04
CA VAL A 17 0.40 -0.36 6.81
C VAL A 17 0.76 0.13 8.21
N ILE A 18 0.76 -0.80 9.16
CA ILE A 18 1.34 -0.60 10.48
C ILE A 18 2.83 -0.91 10.36
N GLN A 19 3.68 0.05 10.70
CA GLN A 19 5.11 -0.17 10.87
C GLN A 19 5.40 -0.63 12.31
N THR A 20 6.24 -1.64 12.45
CA THR A 20 6.68 -2.18 13.74
C THR A 20 8.17 -2.47 13.73
N ASP A 21 8.80 -2.41 14.89
CA ASP A 21 10.18 -2.86 15.12
C ASP A 21 10.26 -4.36 15.47
N ALA A 22 9.11 -5.03 15.61
CA ALA A 22 9.05 -6.46 15.77
C ALA A 22 9.66 -7.17 14.56
N ALA A 23 10.47 -8.20 14.81
CA ALA A 23 11.13 -8.94 13.75
C ALA A 23 10.11 -9.69 12.86
N ILE A 24 9.92 -9.21 11.62
CA ILE A 24 9.09 -9.87 10.60
C ILE A 24 9.99 -10.52 9.56
N ASN A 25 9.97 -11.85 9.50
CA ASN A 25 10.81 -12.68 8.64
C ASN A 25 9.94 -13.71 7.89
N PRO A 26 10.42 -14.30 6.78
CA PRO A 26 9.76 -15.45 6.17
C PRO A 26 9.45 -16.52 7.24
N GLY A 27 8.19 -16.93 7.33
CA GLY A 27 7.69 -17.87 8.35
C GLY A 27 6.74 -17.26 9.38
N ASN A 28 6.79 -15.95 9.67
CA ASN A 28 5.77 -15.26 10.47
C ASN A 28 4.84 -14.34 9.66
N SER A 29 5.03 -14.30 8.33
CA SER A 29 4.06 -13.71 7.40
C SER A 29 2.71 -14.43 7.54
N GLY A 30 1.64 -13.67 7.71
CA GLY A 30 0.29 -14.18 7.99
C GLY A 30 -0.02 -14.37 9.48
N ALA A 31 0.97 -14.29 10.37
CA ALA A 31 0.74 -14.34 11.81
C ALA A 31 0.12 -13.02 12.32
N PRO A 32 -0.59 -13.04 13.47
CA PRO A 32 -1.16 -11.84 14.05
C PRO A 32 -0.06 -10.94 14.64
N LEU A 33 -0.22 -9.63 14.43
CA LEU A 33 0.38 -8.59 15.26
C LEU A 33 -0.61 -8.26 16.39
N VAL A 34 -0.17 -8.33 17.65
CA VAL A 34 -1.01 -8.06 18.82
C VAL A 34 -0.52 -6.87 19.62
N ASN A 35 -1.45 -6.18 20.29
CA ASN A 35 -1.10 -5.15 21.26
C ASN A 35 -0.78 -5.76 22.64
N ALA A 36 -0.42 -4.92 23.62
CA ALA A 36 -0.07 -5.34 24.98
C ALA A 36 -1.21 -6.08 25.74
N LYS A 37 -2.45 -6.00 25.27
CA LYS A 37 -3.61 -6.73 25.82
C LYS A 37 -3.86 -8.07 25.12
N GLY A 38 -3.05 -8.43 24.11
CA GLY A 38 -3.25 -9.61 23.29
C GLY A 38 -4.32 -9.46 22.20
N GLU A 39 -4.80 -8.24 21.94
CA GLU A 39 -5.78 -7.98 20.88
C GLU A 39 -5.06 -7.89 19.53
N ILE A 40 -5.61 -8.55 18.50
CA ILE A 40 -5.05 -8.50 17.14
C ILE A 40 -5.26 -7.12 16.55
N ILE A 41 -4.16 -6.45 16.18
CA ILE A 41 -4.15 -5.13 15.54
C ILE A 41 -3.73 -5.18 14.08
N GLY A 42 -3.09 -6.27 13.63
CA GLY A 42 -2.73 -6.44 12.23
C GLY A 42 -2.34 -7.87 11.86
N VAL A 43 -2.05 -8.06 10.58
CA VAL A 43 -1.54 -9.31 10.00
C VAL A 43 -0.17 -9.02 9.41
N ASN A 44 0.86 -9.71 9.90
CA ASN A 44 2.23 -9.50 9.47
C ASN A 44 2.35 -9.81 7.97
N VAL A 45 2.95 -8.91 7.21
CA VAL A 45 3.30 -9.13 5.81
C VAL A 45 4.80 -9.06 5.67
N ALA A 46 5.38 -10.08 5.01
CA ALA A 46 6.81 -10.08 4.74
C ALA A 46 7.15 -9.01 3.71
N ILE A 47 7.45 -7.79 4.13
CA ILE A 47 8.10 -6.78 3.29
C ILE A 47 9.11 -6.00 4.14
N ALA A 48 10.39 -6.15 3.80
CA ALA A 48 11.49 -5.19 3.90
C ALA A 48 12.77 -5.98 3.62
N SER A 49 13.04 -6.25 2.33
CA SER A 49 14.39 -6.59 1.91
C SER A 49 15.17 -5.29 1.75
N ALA A 50 16.19 -5.06 2.56
CA ALA A 50 17.17 -4.04 2.24
C ALA A 50 17.90 -4.45 0.95
N GLY A 51 17.59 -3.78 -0.16
CA GLY A 51 18.41 -3.87 -1.37
C GLY A 51 17.62 -3.86 -2.67
N THR A 52 17.19 -2.67 -3.09
CA THR A 52 17.11 -2.35 -4.53
C THR A 52 18.53 -2.08 -5.05
N THR A 53 19.41 -3.06 -4.95
CA THR A 53 20.65 -3.08 -5.73
C THR A 53 20.83 -4.49 -6.24
N SER A 54 20.51 -4.63 -7.52
CA SER A 54 20.97 -5.65 -8.46
C SER A 54 22.04 -6.60 -7.90
N SER A 55 21.70 -7.88 -7.88
CA SER A 55 22.57 -9.06 -7.78
C SER A 55 22.35 -9.91 -6.52
N SER A 56 21.92 -11.16 -6.79
CA SER A 56 22.28 -12.35 -6.02
C SER A 56 21.57 -12.57 -4.68
N SER A 57 20.48 -13.36 -4.72
CA SER A 57 20.10 -14.43 -3.77
C SER A 57 20.24 -14.20 -2.25
N ALA A 58 20.37 -12.96 -1.78
CA ALA A 58 20.44 -12.65 -0.36
C ALA A 58 19.03 -12.63 0.19
N GLN A 59 18.68 -13.69 0.93
CA GLN A 59 17.49 -13.72 1.77
C GLN A 59 17.58 -12.53 2.72
N ALA A 60 16.81 -11.50 2.42
CA ALA A 60 16.92 -10.28 3.17
C ALA A 60 16.25 -10.46 4.52
N GLY A 61 17.08 -10.42 5.56
CA GLY A 61 16.63 -10.46 6.94
C GLY A 61 15.93 -9.16 7.32
N ASN A 62 15.03 -9.23 8.30
CA ASN A 62 14.44 -8.06 8.92
C ASN A 62 15.53 -7.12 9.45
N ILE A 63 15.51 -5.86 9.00
CA ILE A 63 16.45 -4.81 9.44
C ILE A 63 15.91 -3.98 10.62
N GLY A 64 14.98 -4.53 11.41
CA GLY A 64 14.25 -3.81 12.45
C GLY A 64 13.08 -2.99 11.93
N VAL A 65 12.62 -3.24 10.70
CA VAL A 65 11.42 -2.62 10.12
C VAL A 65 10.53 -3.73 9.58
N GLY A 66 9.37 -3.92 10.20
CA GLY A 66 8.32 -4.82 9.78
C GLY A 66 7.05 -4.06 9.39
N PHE A 67 6.27 -4.63 8.47
CA PHE A 67 4.97 -4.10 8.09
C PHE A 67 3.86 -5.09 8.41
N SER A 68 2.69 -4.57 8.77
CA SER A 68 1.46 -5.35 8.99
C SER A 68 0.27 -4.67 8.36
N ILE A 69 -0.63 -5.46 7.77
CA ILE A 69 -1.92 -4.98 7.29
C ILE A 69 -2.83 -4.74 8.50
N PRO A 70 -3.49 -3.58 8.64
CA PRO A 70 -4.42 -3.33 9.73
C PRO A 70 -5.53 -4.39 9.82
N VAL A 71 -5.89 -4.78 11.04
CA VAL A 71 -6.87 -5.86 11.25
C VAL A 71 -8.24 -5.58 10.63
N ASN A 72 -8.66 -4.31 10.54
CA ASN A 72 -9.94 -3.93 9.95
C ASN A 72 -9.96 -4.19 8.43
N ASP A 73 -8.85 -3.91 7.74
CA ASP A 73 -8.72 -4.18 6.30
C ASP A 73 -8.71 -5.68 6.04
N ALA A 74 -7.94 -6.43 6.84
CA ALA A 74 -7.90 -7.88 6.76
C ALA A 74 -9.27 -8.52 7.03
N LYS A 75 -10.02 -8.00 8.03
CA LYS A 75 -11.38 -8.47 8.35
C LYS A 75 -12.35 -8.25 7.19
N ARG A 76 -12.37 -7.06 6.59
CA ARG A 76 -13.23 -6.76 5.44
C ARG A 76 -12.95 -7.71 4.28
N VAL A 77 -11.67 -7.85 3.92
CA VAL A 77 -11.23 -8.74 2.83
C VAL A 77 -11.60 -10.18 3.12
N ALA A 78 -11.36 -10.67 4.34
CA ALA A 78 -11.70 -12.03 4.73
C ALA A 78 -13.22 -12.28 4.64
N GLN A 79 -14.05 -11.34 5.11
CA GLN A 79 -15.50 -11.44 5.03
C GLN A 79 -16.00 -11.52 3.59
N GLU A 80 -15.45 -10.72 2.68
CA GLU A 80 -15.80 -10.76 1.26
C GLU A 80 -15.42 -12.10 0.61
N ILE A 81 -14.20 -12.59 0.87
CA ILE A 81 -13.75 -13.89 0.36
C ILE A 81 -14.62 -15.03 0.90
N ILE A 82 -14.98 -15.00 2.19
CA ILE A 82 -15.87 -16.02 2.77
C ILE A 82 -17.26 -15.98 2.12
N ALA A 83 -17.80 -14.78 1.87
CA ALA A 83 -19.15 -14.62 1.36
C ALA A 83 -19.27 -14.87 -0.15
N ALA A 84 -18.29 -14.45 -0.94
CA ALA A 84 -18.37 -14.39 -2.41
C ALA A 84 -17.21 -15.13 -3.13
N GLY A 85 -16.23 -15.66 -2.39
CA GLY A 85 -15.05 -16.31 -2.95
C GLY A 85 -13.97 -15.35 -3.47
N THR A 86 -14.25 -14.04 -3.50
CA THR A 86 -13.33 -13.01 -3.98
C THR A 86 -13.43 -11.75 -3.12
N ALA A 87 -12.34 -10.97 -3.10
CA ALA A 87 -12.34 -9.64 -2.49
C ALA A 87 -12.44 -8.58 -3.59
N THR A 88 -13.12 -7.48 -3.27
CA THR A 88 -13.29 -6.33 -4.15
C THR A 88 -12.73 -5.07 -3.48
N HIS A 89 -12.41 -4.08 -4.30
CA HIS A 89 -12.11 -2.73 -3.84
C HIS A 89 -12.78 -1.74 -4.79
N GLY A 90 -13.29 -0.63 -4.25
CA GLY A 90 -13.84 0.44 -5.06
C GLY A 90 -12.72 1.20 -5.78
N GLN A 91 -12.92 1.51 -7.06
CA GLN A 91 -12.06 2.41 -7.81
C GLN A 91 -12.83 3.68 -8.15
N LEU A 92 -12.28 4.84 -7.80
CA LEU A 92 -12.88 6.15 -8.11
C LEU A 92 -12.71 6.53 -9.58
N GLY A 93 -11.62 6.08 -10.21
CA GLY A 93 -11.24 6.44 -11.58
C GLY A 93 -10.48 7.76 -11.67
N VAL A 94 -9.62 8.02 -10.69
CA VAL A 94 -8.69 9.16 -10.69
C VAL A 94 -7.26 8.66 -10.72
N SER A 95 -6.39 9.36 -11.45
CA SER A 95 -4.95 9.21 -11.34
C SER A 95 -4.44 10.34 -10.46
N VAL A 96 -3.64 9.99 -9.47
CA VAL A 96 -3.11 10.94 -8.49
C VAL A 96 -1.59 10.89 -8.46
N ARG A 97 -0.99 11.97 -7.98
CA ARG A 97 0.44 12.06 -7.66
C ARG A 97 0.61 12.71 -6.29
N ASP A 98 1.79 12.54 -5.70
CA ASP A 98 2.12 13.22 -4.46
C ASP A 98 2.06 14.74 -4.65
N ASN A 99 1.45 15.44 -3.69
CA ASN A 99 1.41 16.89 -3.70
C ASN A 99 2.80 17.46 -3.36
N ALA A 100 3.63 17.68 -4.37
CA ALA A 100 4.99 18.20 -4.21
C ALA A 100 5.04 19.69 -3.76
N SER A 101 3.91 20.40 -3.78
CA SER A 101 3.81 21.83 -3.45
C SER A 101 3.49 22.09 -1.96
N ALA A 102 3.92 21.18 -1.09
CA ALA A 102 3.59 21.14 0.33
C ALA A 102 4.18 22.29 1.19
N ALA A 103 5.07 23.12 0.64
CA ALA A 103 5.80 24.10 1.44
C ALA A 103 5.04 25.42 1.71
N SER A 104 3.88 25.68 1.07
CA SER A 104 3.20 26.99 1.18
C SER A 104 1.66 26.96 1.08
N SER A 105 1.02 25.79 1.11
CA SER A 105 -0.44 25.65 1.07
C SER A 105 -0.95 25.06 2.39
N GLU A 106 -2.15 25.47 2.83
CA GLU A 106 -2.85 24.83 3.97
C GLU A 106 -3.11 23.32 3.73
N PHE A 107 -3.03 22.87 2.47
CA PHE A 107 -3.19 21.47 2.07
C PHE A 107 -1.86 20.80 1.75
N ALA A 108 -0.88 20.95 2.65
CA ALA A 108 0.47 20.40 2.48
C ALA A 108 0.51 18.85 2.42
N ALA A 109 -0.48 18.16 2.97
CA ALA A 109 -0.59 16.71 2.94
C ALA A 109 -1.80 16.27 2.11
N GLY A 110 -1.57 15.49 1.06
CA GLY A 110 -2.63 14.97 0.21
C GLY A 110 -2.13 14.45 -1.14
N ALA A 111 -3.06 13.87 -1.90
CA ALA A 111 -2.83 13.42 -3.26
C ALA A 111 -3.38 14.46 -4.25
N GLU A 112 -2.54 14.94 -5.15
CA GLU A 112 -2.94 15.85 -6.23
C GLU A 112 -3.57 15.04 -7.36
N VAL A 113 -4.77 15.43 -7.80
CA VAL A 113 -5.44 14.79 -8.94
C VAL A 113 -4.78 15.22 -10.24
N PHE A 114 -4.21 14.26 -10.96
CA PHE A 114 -3.55 14.49 -12.25
C PHE A 114 -4.53 14.31 -13.43
N SER A 115 -5.42 13.34 -13.35
CA SER A 115 -6.46 13.10 -14.38
C SER A 115 -7.64 12.33 -13.83
N VAL A 116 -8.81 12.53 -14.44
CA VAL A 116 -10.04 11.77 -14.16
C VAL A 116 -10.38 10.93 -15.39
N THR A 117 -10.67 9.65 -15.17
CA THR A 117 -11.11 8.73 -16.23
C THR A 117 -12.54 9.07 -16.64
N PRO A 118 -12.83 9.32 -17.94
CA PRO A 118 -14.19 9.61 -18.40
C PRO A 118 -15.19 8.49 -18.06
N GLY A 119 -16.38 8.86 -17.61
CA GLY A 119 -17.45 7.94 -17.22
C GLY A 119 -17.27 7.24 -15.87
N SER A 120 -16.19 7.54 -15.15
CA SER A 120 -15.90 6.99 -13.82
C SER A 120 -16.82 7.55 -12.72
N ALA A 121 -16.68 7.02 -11.51
CA ALA A 121 -17.41 7.55 -10.35
C ALA A 121 -16.99 8.99 -10.03
N ALA A 122 -15.70 9.31 -10.18
CA ALA A 122 -15.19 10.66 -9.99
C ALA A 122 -15.73 11.65 -11.04
N ASP A 123 -15.73 11.28 -12.32
CA ASP A 123 -16.26 12.12 -13.42
C ASP A 123 -17.75 12.47 -13.21
N LYS A 124 -18.53 11.51 -12.70
CA LYS A 124 -19.96 11.72 -12.40
C LYS A 124 -20.22 12.57 -11.16
N SER A 125 -19.21 12.77 -10.32
CA SER A 125 -19.37 13.44 -9.02
C SER A 125 -19.03 14.93 -9.05
N GLY A 126 -18.38 15.43 -10.12
CA GLY A 126 -18.00 16.83 -10.30
C GLY A 126 -16.57 17.11 -9.93
#